data_AF-A0A9D6HQ31-F1
#
_entry.id   AF-A0A9D6HQ31-F1
#
_cell.length_a   1.000
_cell.length_b   1.000
_cell.length_c   1.000
_cell.angle_alpha   90.00
_cell.angle_beta   90.00
_cell.angle_gamma   90.00
#
_symmetry.space_group_name_H-M   'P 1'
#
loop_
_entity.id
_entity.type
_entity.pdbx_description
1 polymer ?
#
loop_
_entity_poly.entity_id
_entity_poly.type
_entity_poly.pdbx_seq_one_letter_code
_entity_poly.pdbx_strand_id
1 'polypeptide(L)' 'MSKKQQFLVEHNKLSSSDLQTTMEMLSRFKVEKASLFKDNEWSLDKLRRPFIFWLTSFSSEERKNMG' A
#
# COMPACT_ATOMS: atom_id res chain seq x y z
N MET A 1 -11.17 1.20 13.72
CA MET A 1 -10.04 1.09 12.76
C MET A 1 -9.89 2.41 12.03
N SER A 2 -8.66 2.87 11.79
CA SER A 2 -8.41 4.02 10.90
C SER A 2 -8.63 3.63 9.42
N LYS A 3 -8.90 4.62 8.54
CA LYS A 3 -9.03 4.35 7.09
C LYS A 3 -7.78 3.63 6.51
N LYS A 4 -6.59 3.94 7.04
CA LYS A 4 -5.33 3.27 6.67
C LYS A 4 -5.30 1.80 7.07
N GLN A 5 -5.76 1.47 8.29
CA GLN A 5 -5.87 0.08 8.74
C GLN A 5 -6.91 -0.70 7.93
N GLN A 6 -8.03 -0.06 7.59
CA GLN A 6 -9.04 -0.69 6.73
C GLN A 6 -8.48 -0.97 5.32
N PHE A 7 -7.77 0.00 4.73
CA PHE A 7 -7.08 -0.20 3.45
C PHE A 7 -6.09 -1.37 3.52
N LEU A 8 -5.29 -1.47 4.59
CA LEU A 8 -4.36 -2.58 4.79
C LEU A 8 -5.06 -3.94 4.77
N VAL A 9 -6.13 -4.08 5.56
CA VAL A 9 -6.89 -5.33 5.67
C VAL A 9 -7.51 -5.71 4.33
N GLU A 10 -8.19 -4.78 3.66
CA GLU A 10 -8.85 -5.04 2.39
C GLU A 10 -7.84 -5.31 1.26
N HIS A 11 -6.74 -4.55 1.20
CA HIS A 11 -5.67 -4.82 0.24
C HIS A 11 -5.08 -6.21 0.43
N ASN A 12 -4.71 -6.59 1.66
CA ASN A 12 -4.10 -7.89 1.94
C ASN A 12 -5.06 -9.06 1.69
N LYS A 13 -6.35 -8.89 1.98
CA LYS A 13 -7.39 -9.90 1.67
C LYS A 13 -7.54 -10.15 0.17
N LEU A 14 -7.36 -9.11 -0.65
CA LEU A 14 -7.50 -9.18 -2.11
C LEU A 14 -6.18 -9.48 -2.83
N SER A 15 -5.07 -9.59 -2.11
CA SER A 15 -3.73 -9.75 -2.67
C SER A 15 -3.21 -11.16 -2.48
N SER A 16 -2.42 -11.63 -3.43
CA SER A 16 -1.59 -12.82 -3.26
C SER A 16 -0.55 -12.59 -2.16
N SER A 17 -0.01 -13.68 -1.61
CA SER A 17 0.94 -13.63 -0.49
C SER A 17 2.19 -12.77 -0.76
N ASP A 18 2.64 -12.68 -2.01
CA ASP A 18 3.79 -11.89 -2.46
C ASP A 18 3.52 -10.38 -2.59
N LEU A 19 2.25 -9.98 -2.54
CA LEU A 19 1.77 -8.59 -2.62
C LEU A 19 1.07 -8.13 -1.35
N GLN A 20 1.04 -8.96 -0.31
CA GLN A 20 0.66 -8.51 1.02
C GLN A 20 1.65 -7.46 1.51
N THR A 21 1.15 -6.49 2.25
CA THR A 21 1.91 -5.34 2.71
C THR A 21 1.81 -5.19 4.22
N THR A 22 2.75 -4.44 4.80
CA THR A 22 2.73 -4.01 6.20
C THR A 22 2.27 -2.56 6.34
N MET A 23 2.09 -2.13 7.60
CA MET A 23 1.71 -0.76 7.91
C MET A 23 2.84 0.24 7.63
N GLU A 24 4.11 -0.18 7.80
CA GLU A 24 5.33 0.54 7.46
C GLU A 24 5.38 0.85 5.96
N MET A 25 5.16 -0.16 5.12
CA MET A 25 5.13 0.01 3.65
C MET A 25 4.04 0.98 3.21
N LEU A 26 2.85 0.95 3.84
CA LEU A 26 1.82 1.96 3.58
C LEU A 26 2.26 3.37 4.02
N SER A 27 2.95 3.51 5.15
CA SER A 27 3.50 4.82 5.57
C SER A 27 4.50 5.33 4.53
N ARG A 28 5.38 4.45 4.05
CA ARG A 28 6.38 4.78 3.02
C ARG A 28 5.74 5.19 1.70
N PHE A 29 4.75 4.43 1.22
CA PHE A 29 3.99 4.77 0.03
C PHE A 29 3.35 6.16 0.13
N LYS A 30 2.79 6.51 1.29
CA LYS A 30 2.20 7.83 1.51
C LYS A 30 3.22 8.96 1.46
N VAL A 31 4.44 8.74 1.97
CA VAL A 31 5.52 9.72 1.90
C VAL A 31 6.00 9.88 0.45
N GLU A 32 6.29 8.78 -0.24
CA GLU A 32 6.83 8.81 -1.61
C GLU A 32 5.82 9.27 -2.66
N LYS A 33 4.53 9.00 -2.45
CA LYS A 33 3.44 9.31 -3.37
C LYS A 33 2.41 10.25 -2.77
N ALA A 34 2.85 11.20 -1.93
CA ALA A 34 1.98 12.14 -1.21
C ALA A 34 0.96 12.87 -2.11
N SER A 35 1.31 13.14 -3.38
CA SER A 35 0.41 13.78 -4.36
C SER A 35 -0.84 12.96 -4.71
N LEU A 36 -0.84 11.64 -4.48
CA LEU A 36 -1.99 10.77 -4.66
C LEU A 36 -3.01 10.88 -3.52
N PHE A 37 -2.60 11.42 -2.37
CA PHE A 37 -3.40 11.51 -1.15
C PHE A 37 -4.02 12.89 -1.01
N LYS A 38 -4.96 13.23 -1.92
CA LYS A 38 -5.84 14.39 -1.70
C LYS A 38 -6.74 14.10 -0.49
N ASP A 39 -6.86 15.06 0.41
CA ASP A 39 -7.70 15.00 1.62
C ASP A 39 -7.40 13.84 2.58
N ASN A 40 -6.17 13.30 2.55
CA ASN A 40 -5.72 12.24 3.45
C ASN A 40 -6.55 10.93 3.33
N GLU A 41 -7.28 10.74 2.22
CA GLU A 41 -8.19 9.61 2.06
C GLU A 41 -7.48 8.34 1.62
N TRP A 42 -7.49 7.32 2.47
CA TRP A 42 -7.10 5.95 2.15
C TRP A 42 -8.22 5.22 1.38
N SER A 43 -8.54 5.69 0.18
CA SER A 43 -9.57 5.08 -0.68
C SER A 43 -9.04 3.84 -1.40
N LEU A 44 -9.74 2.71 -1.24
CA LEU A 44 -9.37 1.46 -1.91
C LEU A 44 -9.44 1.60 -3.44
N ASP A 45 -10.53 2.18 -3.96
CA ASP A 45 -10.75 2.33 -5.40
C ASP A 45 -9.72 3.22 -6.08
N LYS A 46 -9.30 4.30 -5.41
CA LYS A 46 -8.35 5.28 -5.96
C LYS A 46 -6.90 4.85 -5.78
N LEU A 47 -6.55 4.25 -4.64
CA LEU A 47 -5.15 4.03 -4.27
C LEU A 47 -4.67 2.60 -4.50
N ARG A 48 -5.54 1.58 -4.54
CA ARG A 48 -5.08 0.18 -4.63
C ARG A 48 -4.27 -0.08 -5.89
N ARG A 49 -4.72 0.41 -7.05
CA ARG A 49 -3.97 0.26 -8.32
C ARG A 49 -2.62 0.98 -8.29
N PRO A 50 -2.54 2.29 -7.96
CA PRO A 50 -1.26 2.96 -7.79
C PRO A 50 -0.33 2.29 -6.76
N PHE A 51 -0.91 1.77 -5.68
CA PHE A 51 -0.17 1.08 -4.64
C PHE A 51 0.43 -0.24 -5.13
N ILE A 52 -0.36 -1.08 -5.82
CA ILE A 52 0.14 -2.31 -6.46
C ILE A 52 1.24 -1.97 -7.45
N PHE A 53 1.04 -0.97 -8.31
CA PHE A 53 2.05 -0.55 -9.28
C PHE A 53 3.37 -0.15 -8.60
N TRP A 54 3.29 0.63 -7.53
CA TRP A 54 4.44 0.99 -6.70
C TRP A 54 5.09 -0.24 -6.05
N LEU A 55 4.31 -1.14 -5.44
CA LEU A 55 4.81 -2.40 -4.85
C LEU A 55 5.56 -3.26 -5.87
N THR A 56 5.02 -3.37 -7.09
CA THR A 56 5.60 -4.17 -8.17
C THR A 56 6.79 -3.52 -8.86
N SER A 57 7.08 -2.24 -8.58
CA SER A 57 8.31 -1.59 -9.05
C SER A 57 9.56 -2.04 -8.30
N PHE A 58 9.38 -2.67 -7.12
CA PHE A 58 10.46 -3.29 -6.37
C PHE A 58 10.61 -4.77 -6.77
N SER A 59 11.81 -5.31 -6.62
CA SER A 59 12.02 -6.75 -6.63
C SER A 59 11.37 -7.42 -5.41
N SER A 60 11.15 -8.73 -5.49
CA SER A 60 10.61 -9.50 -4.36
C SER A 60 11.50 -9.43 -3.12
N GLU A 61 12.82 -9.30 -3.31
CA GLU A 61 13.78 -9.19 -2.21
C GLU A 61 13.71 -7.80 -1.54
N GLU A 62 13.61 -6.74 -2.33
CA GLU A 62 13.42 -5.38 -1.81
C GLU A 62 12.11 -5.27 -1.02
N ARG A 63 11.01 -5.89 -1.49
CA ARG A 63 9.74 -5.90 -0.74
C ARG A 63 9.85 -6.58 0.62
N LYS A 64 10.57 -7.71 0.72
CA LYS A 64 10.77 -8.41 1.99
C LYS A 64 11.56 -7.58 3.00
N ASN A 65 12.51 -6.77 2.52
CA ASN A 65 13.34 -5.92 3.37
C ASN A 65 12.66 -4.59 3.77
N MET A 66 11.44 -4.32 3.30
CA MET A 66 10.66 -3.12 3.63
C MET A 66 9.61 -3.32 4.73
N GLY A 67 9.37 -4.57 5.14
CA GLY A 67 8.29 -4.98 6.05
C GLY A 67 8.79 -5.39 7.42
#